data_AF-Q01RH4-F1
#
_entry.id   AF-Q01RH4-F1
#
_cell.length_a   1.000
_cell.length_b   1.000
_cell.length_c   1.000
_cell.angle_alpha   90.00
_cell.angle_beta   90.00
_cell.angle_gamma   90.00
#
_symmetry.space_group_name_H-M   'P 1'
#
loop_
_entity.id
_entity.type
_entity.pdbx_description
1 polymer ?
#
loop_
_entity_poly.entity_id
_entity_poly.type
_entity_poly.pdbx_seq_one_letter_code
_entity_poly.pdbx_strand_id
1 'polypeptide(L)'
;MEYAKRLEIGNRLVNELNKAHDLYVHAKVELEGLLETLPSGIPCPDGDLRLRQAGAAIRFVFEQYVVALRRYTDFAVHGRVPEDHTER
;
A
#
# COMPACT_ATOMS: atom_id res chain seq x y z
N MET A 1 -18.19 16.17 -22.25
CA MET A 1 -18.39 16.07 -20.79
C MET A 1 -17.95 14.73 -20.20
N GLU A 2 -18.17 13.58 -20.86
CA GLU A 2 -17.69 12.26 -20.38
C GLU A 2 -16.16 12.13 -20.29
N TYR A 3 -15.42 12.71 -21.23
CA TYR A 3 -13.96 12.65 -21.26
C TYR A 3 -13.32 13.28 -20.01
N ALA A 4 -13.82 14.45 -19.59
CA ALA A 4 -13.33 15.13 -18.40
C ALA A 4 -13.54 14.29 -17.13
N LYS A 5 -14.72 13.67 -16.99
CA LYS A 5 -15.02 12.77 -15.86
C LYS A 5 -14.11 11.54 -15.83
N ARG A 6 -13.84 10.92 -16.98
CA ARG A 6 -12.86 9.82 -17.07
C ARG A 6 -11.47 10.26 -16.66
N LEU A 7 -11.05 11.47 -17.06
CA LEU A 7 -9.74 12.01 -16.70
C LEU A 7 -9.62 12.24 -15.19
N GLU A 8 -10.66 12.76 -14.55
CA GLU A 8 -10.72 12.93 -13.08
C GLU A 8 -10.62 11.59 -12.34
N ILE A 9 -11.37 10.59 -12.78
CA ILE A 9 -11.31 9.22 -12.21
C ILE A 9 -9.91 8.64 -12.35
N GLY A 10 -9.31 8.75 -13.55
CA GLY A 10 -7.96 8.27 -13.80
C GLY A 10 -6.92 8.94 -12.90
N ASN A 11 -6.97 10.27 -12.78
CA ASN A 11 -6.06 11.03 -11.92
C ASN A 11 -6.22 10.64 -10.44
N ARG A 12 -7.44 10.42 -9.97
CA ARG A 12 -7.70 9.95 -8.61
C ARG A 12 -7.09 8.56 -8.36
N LEU A 13 -7.33 7.61 -9.26
CA LEU A 13 -6.80 6.24 -9.13
C LEU A 13 -5.27 6.20 -9.17
N VAL A 14 -4.65 7.01 -10.03
CA VAL A 14 -3.18 7.17 -10.06
C VAL A 14 -2.68 7.75 -8.73
N ASN A 15 -3.35 8.77 -8.19
CA ASN A 15 -2.96 9.35 -6.90
C ASN A 15 -3.13 8.35 -5.74
N GLU A 16 -4.19 7.55 -5.73
CA GLU A 16 -4.39 6.50 -4.73
C GLU A 16 -3.31 5.41 -4.83
N LEU A 17 -2.96 5.00 -6.05
CA LEU A 17 -1.89 4.03 -6.30
C LEU A 17 -0.53 4.55 -5.82
N ASN A 18 -0.18 5.78 -6.16
CA ASN A 18 1.09 6.40 -5.76
C ASN A 18 1.20 6.52 -4.25
N LYS A 19 0.13 6.97 -3.57
CA LYS A 19 0.10 7.05 -2.10
C LYS A 19 0.28 5.68 -1.46
N ALA A 20 -0.42 4.66 -1.95
CA ALA A 20 -0.30 3.31 -1.41
C ALA A 20 1.10 2.72 -1.65
N HIS A 21 1.69 3.01 -2.81
CA HIS A 21 3.06 2.64 -3.13
C HIS A 21 4.08 3.30 -2.20
N ASP A 22 3.98 4.61 -1.99
CA ASP A 22 4.90 5.35 -1.11
C ASP A 22 4.83 4.83 0.33
N LEU A 23 3.61 4.58 0.84
CA LEU A 23 3.41 3.97 2.15
C LEU A 23 4.06 2.58 2.23
N TYR A 24 3.93 1.76 1.18
CA TYR A 24 4.52 0.42 1.15
C TYR A 24 6.06 0.50 1.17
N VAL A 25 6.65 1.39 0.37
CA VAL A 25 8.09 1.61 0.33
C VAL A 25 8.59 2.08 1.69
N HIS A 26 7.91 3.04 2.31
CA HIS A 26 8.27 3.51 3.65
C HIS A 26 8.24 2.39 4.69
N ALA A 27 7.14 1.63 4.74
CA ALA A 27 7.01 0.52 5.68
C ALA A 27 8.10 -0.55 5.46
N LYS A 28 8.44 -0.83 4.20
CA LYS A 28 9.53 -1.76 3.84
C LYS A 28 10.88 -1.28 4.38
N VAL A 29 11.22 -0.01 4.17
CA VAL A 29 12.46 0.59 4.66
C VAL A 29 12.54 0.54 6.19
N GLU A 30 11.42 0.78 6.88
CA GLU A 30 11.37 0.67 8.35
C GLU A 30 11.66 -0.76 8.84
N LEU A 31 11.09 -1.77 8.19
CA LEU A 31 11.38 -3.17 8.54
C LEU A 31 12.83 -3.54 8.24
N GLU A 32 13.37 -3.13 7.10
CA GLU A 32 14.77 -3.37 6.75
C GLU A 32 15.70 -2.75 7.81
N GLY A 33 15.45 -1.52 8.24
CA GLY A 33 16.22 -0.89 9.33
C GLY A 33 16.05 -1.60 10.69
N LEU A 34 14.88 -2.16 10.99
CA LEU A 34 14.68 -2.98 12.20
C LEU A 34 15.48 -4.28 12.14
N LEU A 35 15.55 -4.93 10.97
CA LEU A 35 16.33 -6.14 10.78
C LEU A 35 17.84 -5.88 10.91
N GLU A 36 18.33 -4.73 10.42
CA GLU A 36 19.74 -4.35 10.56
C GLU A 36 20.14 -4.02 12.01
N THR A 37 19.19 -3.54 12.82
CA THR A 37 19.44 -3.13 14.22
C THR A 37 19.26 -4.26 15.24
N LEU A 38 18.71 -5.41 14.82
CA LEU A 38 18.57 -6.60 15.65
C LEU A 38 19.95 -7.24 15.89
N PRO A 39 20.47 -7.27 17.14
CA PRO A 39 21.73 -7.94 17.44
C PRO A 39 21.56 -9.44 17.18
N SER A 40 22.28 -9.95 16.18
CA SER A 40 22.25 -11.37 15.82
C SER A 40 22.60 -12.23 17.04
N GLY A 41 21.62 -12.95 17.58
CA GLY A 41 21.84 -13.98 18.60
C GLY A 41 21.43 -13.65 20.03
N ILE A 42 20.85 -12.48 20.32
CA ILE A 42 20.26 -12.21 21.65
C ILE A 42 18.74 -12.06 21.52
N PRO A 43 17.93 -12.96 22.13
CA PRO A 43 16.49 -12.80 22.14
C PRO A 43 16.11 -11.56 22.96
N CYS A 44 15.78 -10.48 22.25
CA CYS A 44 15.24 -9.27 22.85
C CYS A 44 13.71 -9.30 22.69
N PRO A 45 12.93 -9.44 23.77
CA PRO A 45 11.47 -9.53 23.69
C PRO A 45 10.84 -8.27 23.05
N ASP A 46 11.47 -7.11 23.23
CA ASP A 46 11.06 -5.86 22.58
C ASP A 46 11.36 -5.86 21.08
N GLY A 47 12.44 -6.52 20.65
CA GLY A 47 12.81 -6.66 19.24
C GLY A 47 11.84 -7.55 18.46
N ASP A 48 11.43 -8.68 19.05
CA ASP A 48 10.46 -9.60 18.42
C ASP A 48 9.07 -8.94 18.28
N LEU A 49 8.61 -8.21 19.30
CA LEU A 49 7.34 -7.49 19.24
C LEU A 49 7.36 -6.39 18.16
N ARG A 50 8.43 -5.59 18.12
CA ARG A 50 8.57 -4.52 17.10
C ARG A 50 8.66 -5.09 15.69
N LEU A 51 9.35 -6.21 15.51
CA LEU A 51 9.44 -6.89 14.22
C LEU A 51 8.07 -7.42 13.76
N ARG A 52 7.30 -8.03 14.66
CA ARG A 52 5.93 -8.49 14.35
C ARG A 52 5.00 -7.33 14.00
N GLN A 53 5.08 -6.22 14.72
CA GLN A 53 4.29 -5.02 14.44
C GLN A 53 4.65 -4.42 13.08
N ALA A 54 5.94 -4.28 12.77
CA ALA A 54 6.40 -3.80 11.47
C ALA A 54 6.01 -4.74 10.33
N GLY A 55 6.12 -6.06 10.53
CA GLY A 55 5.66 -7.06 9.56
C GLY A 55 4.16 -7.01 9.31
N ALA A 56 3.35 -6.81 10.35
CA ALA A 56 1.90 -6.63 10.22
C ALA A 56 1.56 -5.33 9.46
N ALA A 57 2.27 -4.24 9.76
CA ALA A 57 2.09 -2.95 9.09
C ALA A 57 2.42 -3.05 7.59
N ILE A 58 3.55 -3.67 7.22
CA ILE A 58 3.90 -3.90 5.80
C ILE A 58 2.84 -4.72 5.10
N ARG A 59 2.38 -5.82 5.72
CA ARG A 59 1.37 -6.67 5.11
C ARG A 59 0.08 -5.90 4.84
N PHE A 60 -0.38 -5.12 5.81
CA PHE A 60 -1.56 -4.28 5.65
C PHE A 60 -1.39 -3.28 4.50
N VAL A 61 -0.27 -2.56 4.45
CA VAL A 61 -0.04 -1.55 3.41
C VAL A 61 0.16 -2.20 2.03
N PHE A 62 0.79 -3.37 1.96
CA PHE A 62 0.91 -4.14 0.73
C PHE A 62 -0.46 -4.56 0.19
N GLU A 63 -1.36 -5.04 1.06
CA GLU A 63 -2.73 -5.38 0.67
C GLU A 63 -3.47 -4.14 0.11
N GLN A 64 -3.28 -2.97 0.72
CA GLN A 64 -3.85 -1.70 0.22
C GLN A 64 -3.27 -1.32 -1.16
N TYR A 65 -1.96 -1.47 -1.35
CA TYR A 65 -1.31 -1.23 -2.64
C TYR A 65 -1.84 -2.16 -3.74
N VAL A 66 -2.02 -3.45 -3.43
CA VAL A 66 -2.58 -4.43 -4.36
C VAL A 66 -4.02 -4.07 -4.75
N VAL A 67 -4.84 -3.61 -3.80
CA VAL A 67 -6.21 -3.15 -4.08
C VAL A 67 -6.20 -1.91 -4.98
N ALA A 68 -5.36 -0.92 -4.68
CA ALA A 68 -5.24 0.29 -5.49
C ALA A 68 -4.75 -0.03 -6.92
N LEU A 69 -3.76 -0.92 -7.04
CA LEU A 69 -3.24 -1.38 -8.32
C LEU A 69 -4.32 -2.08 -9.14
N ARG A 70 -5.09 -2.97 -8.51
CA ARG A 70 -6.19 -3.66 -9.18
C ARG A 70 -7.25 -2.67 -9.70
N ARG A 71 -7.66 -1.69 -8.88
CA ARG A 71 -8.62 -0.65 -9.29
C ARG A 71 -8.09 0.18 -10.46
N TYR A 72 -6.82 0.56 -10.42
CA TYR A 72 -6.18 1.28 -11.52
C TYR A 72 -6.12 0.41 -12.79
N THR A 73 -5.73 -0.86 -12.70
CA THR A 73 -5.70 -1.78 -13.84
C THR A 73 -7.08 -2.02 -14.44
N ASP A 74 -8.11 -2.21 -13.61
CA ASP A 74 -9.49 -2.34 -14.07
C ASP A 74 -9.94 -1.10 -14.87
N PHE A 75 -9.57 0.10 -14.41
CA PHE A 75 -9.87 1.35 -15.13
C PHE A 75 -9.04 1.54 -16.40
N ALA A 76 -7.72 1.41 -16.32
CA ALA A 76 -6.79 1.76 -17.38
C ALA A 76 -6.73 0.70 -18.49
N VAL A 77 -6.82 -0.58 -18.15
CA VAL A 77 -6.69 -1.70 -19.10
C VAL A 77 -8.04 -2.24 -19.52
N HIS A 78 -8.98 -2.37 -18.58
CA HIS A 78 -10.29 -2.98 -18.86
C HIS A 78 -11.40 -1.95 -19.10
N GLY A 79 -11.11 -0.66 -18.93
CA GLY A 79 -12.08 0.42 -19.11
C GLY A 79 -13.21 0.42 -18.09
N ARG A 80 -13.11 -0.40 -17.03
CA ARG A 80 -14.09 -0.55 -15.96
C ARG A 80 -13.92 0.58 -14.97
N VAL A 81 -14.95 1.38 -14.78
CA VAL A 81 -14.95 2.39 -13.72
C VAL A 81 -15.18 1.64 -12.41
N PRO A 82 -14.21 1.60 -11.48
CA PRO A 82 -14.42 0.96 -10.19
C PRO A 82 -15.58 1.67 -9.49
N GLU A 83 -16.55 0.90 -8.99
CA GLU A 83 -17.59 1.45 -8.13
C GLU A 83 -16.89 2.00 -6.88
N ASP A 84 -17.07 3.30 -6.62
CA ASP A 84 -16.75 3.90 -5.33
C ASP A 84 -17.67 3.23 -4.31
N HIS A 85 -17.27 2.06 -3.81
CA HIS A 85 -17.81 1.49 -2.59
C HIS A 85 -17.38 2.42 -1.45
N THR A 86 -18.08 3.54 -1.36
CA THR A 86 -18.22 4.35 -0.16
C THR A 86 -19.18 3.59 0.75
N GLU A 87 -18.83 2.37 1.13
CA GLU A 87 -19.59 1.62 2.12
C GLU A 87 -19.04 2.00 3.50
N ARG A 88 -19.76 2.97 4.07
CA ARG A 88 -20.05 3.22 5.50
C ARG A 88 -18.98 2.93 6.55
#